data_AF-A0ABD5KDH1-F1
#
_entry.id   AF-A0ABD5KDH1-F1
#
_cell.length_a   1.000
_cell.length_b   1.000
_cell.length_c   1.000
_cell.angle_alpha   90.00
_cell.angle_beta   90.00
_cell.angle_gamma   90.00
#
_symmetry.space_group_name_H-M   'P 1'
#
loop_
_entity.id
_entity.type
_entity.pdbx_description
1 polymer ?
#
loop_
_entity_poly.entity_id
_entity_poly.type
_entity_poly.pdbx_seq_one_letter_code
_entity_poly.pdbx_strand_id
1 'polypeptide(L)' 'MEIALGVAISQYPQGTFLTATADRGKEFAYYASVETTHGLDVYFADPYSSWQRGSNENGNGLLREFHPKGTK' A
#
# COMPACT_ATOMS: atom_id res chain seq x y z
N MET A 1 -6.97 -3.96 -4.08
CA MET A 1 -5.98 -2.88 -3.88
C MET A 1 -6.48 -1.57 -4.47
N GLU A 2 -6.80 -1.53 -5.76
CA GLU A 2 -7.32 -0.35 -6.47
C GLU A 2 -8.49 0.35 -5.76
N ILE A 3 -9.56 -0.37 -5.40
CA ILE A 3 -10.70 0.22 -4.68
C ILE A 3 -10.29 0.86 -3.34
N ALA A 4 -9.52 0.13 -2.53
CA ALA A 4 -9.09 0.61 -1.21
C ALA A 4 -8.17 1.84 -1.32
N LEU A 5 -7.27 1.83 -2.29
CA LEU A 5 -6.38 2.95 -2.58
C LEU A 5 -7.16 4.15 -3.12
N GLY A 6 -8.11 3.95 -4.02
CA GLY A 6 -8.97 5.00 -4.55
C GLY A 6 -9.82 5.66 -3.45
N VAL A 7 -10.38 4.87 -2.53
CA VAL A 7 -11.07 5.39 -1.34
C VAL A 7 -10.12 6.25 -0.51
N ALA A 8 -8.91 5.76 -0.21
CA ALA A 8 -7.93 6.53 0.56
C ALA A 8 -7.55 7.83 -0.16
N ILE A 9 -7.24 7.81 -1.46
CA ILE A 9 -6.87 9.00 -2.23
C ILE A 9 -8.02 10.03 -2.23
N SER A 10 -9.26 9.59 -2.39
CA SER A 10 -10.43 10.48 -2.39
C SER A 10 -10.65 11.24 -1.08
N GLN A 11 -10.06 10.78 0.04
CA GLN A 11 -10.16 11.44 1.34
C GLN A 11 -9.22 12.63 1.48
N TYR A 12 -8.27 12.81 0.57
CA TYR A 12 -7.26 13.88 0.61
C TYR A 12 -7.32 14.75 -0.64
N PRO A 13 -6.81 15.99 -0.60
CA PRO A 13 -6.69 16.85 -1.77
C PRO A 13 -5.91 16.18 -2.91
N GLN A 14 -6.28 16.51 -4.15
CA GLN A 14 -5.56 16.04 -5.33
C GLN A 14 -4.07 16.42 -5.25
N GLY A 15 -3.19 15.49 -5.62
CA GLY A 15 -1.73 15.69 -5.56
C GLY A 15 -1.09 15.43 -4.19
N THR A 16 -1.86 15.00 -3.18
CA THR A 16 -1.31 14.61 -1.87
C THR A 16 -0.40 13.38 -1.98
N PHE A 17 -0.80 12.40 -2.80
CA PHE A 17 -0.04 11.19 -3.03
C PHE A 17 0.66 11.26 -4.38
N LEU A 18 1.99 11.17 -4.36
CA LEU A 18 2.82 11.18 -5.56
C LEU A 18 3.29 9.77 -5.95
N THR A 19 3.54 8.94 -4.94
CA THR A 19 4.10 7.60 -5.14
C THR A 19 3.52 6.62 -4.11
N ALA A 20 3.42 5.35 -4.47
CA ALA A 20 3.11 4.25 -3.56
C ALA A 20 4.21 3.18 -3.63
N THR A 21 4.47 2.49 -2.52
CA THR A 21 5.43 1.37 -2.49
C THR A 21 4.80 0.12 -1.92
N ALA A 22 4.83 -0.97 -2.68
CA ALA A 22 4.21 -2.25 -2.36
C ALA A 22 5.23 -3.40 -2.38
N ASP A 23 4.86 -4.55 -1.84
CA ASP A 23 5.53 -5.81 -2.11
C ASP A 23 5.00 -6.44 -3.40
N ARG A 24 5.70 -7.45 -3.94
CA ARG A 24 5.32 -8.14 -5.18
C ARG A 24 4.16 -9.15 -5.00
N GLY A 25 3.21 -8.83 -4.12
CA GLY A 25 1.99 -9.61 -3.92
C GLY A 25 1.13 -9.61 -5.19
N LYS A 26 0.41 -10.71 -5.44
CA LYS A 26 -0.44 -10.85 -6.65
C LYS A 26 -1.59 -9.84 -6.65
N GLU A 27 -2.02 -9.39 -5.48
CA GLU A 27 -3.01 -8.32 -5.31
C GLU A 27 -2.55 -6.97 -5.89
N PHE A 28 -1.26 -6.81 -6.18
CA PHE A 28 -0.68 -5.64 -6.86
C PHE A 28 -0.41 -5.84 -8.35
N ALA A 29 -0.82 -6.96 -8.96
CA ALA A 29 -0.58 -7.23 -10.37
C ALA A 29 -1.19 -6.17 -11.33
N TYR A 30 -2.24 -5.47 -10.89
CA TYR A 30 -2.93 -4.43 -11.67
C TYR A 30 -2.46 -3.01 -11.33
N TYR A 31 -1.24 -2.83 -10.82
CA TYR A 31 -0.73 -1.50 -10.45
C TYR A 31 -0.77 -0.47 -11.59
N ALA A 32 -0.60 -0.88 -12.84
CA ALA A 32 -0.64 0.03 -13.98
C ALA A 32 -2.01 0.75 -14.15
N SER A 33 -3.13 0.11 -13.76
CA SER A 33 -4.45 0.77 -13.79
C SER A 33 -4.54 1.85 -12.72
N VAL A 34 -3.95 1.60 -11.56
CA VAL A 34 -3.85 2.55 -10.45
C VAL A 34 -3.03 3.77 -10.85
N GLU A 35 -1.86 3.57 -11.45
CA GLU A 35 -0.99 4.66 -11.92
C GLU A 35 -1.74 5.56 -12.91
N THR A 36 -2.43 4.95 -13.87
CA THR A 36 -3.21 5.68 -14.89
C THR A 36 -4.40 6.42 -14.29
N THR A 37 -5.12 5.78 -13.37
CA THR A 37 -6.38 6.34 -12.80
C THR A 37 -6.12 7.46 -11.82
N HIS A 38 -5.03 7.38 -11.04
CA HIS A 38 -4.77 8.30 -9.95
C HIS A 38 -3.56 9.22 -10.18
N GLY A 39 -2.78 9.01 -11.24
CA GLY A 39 -1.62 9.84 -11.58
C GLY A 39 -0.51 9.78 -10.53
N LEU A 40 -0.26 8.60 -9.98
CA LEU A 40 0.80 8.34 -8.99
C LEU A 40 1.67 7.17 -9.47
N ASP A 41 2.95 7.15 -9.10
CA ASP A 41 3.86 6.07 -9.48
C ASP A 41 3.88 4.94 -8.44
N VAL A 42 3.88 3.68 -8.88
CA VAL A 42 3.92 2.50 -7.99
C VAL A 42 5.27 1.81 -8.08
N TYR A 43 5.95 1.72 -6.94
CA TYR A 43 7.23 1.02 -6.78
C TYR A 43 7.06 -0.30 -6.02
N PHE A 44 7.95 -1.24 -6.29
CA PHE A 44 7.96 -2.55 -5.64
C PHE A 44 9.25 -2.81 -4.90
N ALA A 45 9.13 -3.36 -3.69
CA ALA A 45 10.28 -3.90 -2.97
C ALA A 45 10.91 -5.09 -3.71
N ASP A 46 12.22 -5.21 -3.57
CA ASP A 46 13.00 -6.32 -4.08
C ASP A 46 12.61 -7.64 -3.40
N PRO A 47 12.74 -8.77 -4.11
CA PRO A 47 12.45 -10.07 -3.51
C PRO A 47 13.28 -10.27 -2.25
N TYR A 48 12.66 -10.82 -1.20
CA TYR A 48 13.30 -11.09 0.09
C TYR A 48 13.87 -9.85 0.82
N SER A 49 13.50 -8.64 0.41
CA SER A 49 14.02 -7.39 0.96
C SER A 49 13.01 -6.68 1.86
N SER A 50 12.57 -7.35 2.92
CA SER A 50 11.54 -6.84 3.85
C SER A 50 11.91 -5.50 4.49
N TRP A 51 13.20 -5.20 4.66
CA TRP A 51 13.68 -3.93 5.21
C TRP A 51 13.35 -2.71 4.34
N GLN A 52 13.15 -2.87 3.03
CA GLN A 52 12.72 -1.78 2.14
C GLN A 52 11.30 -1.29 2.46
N ARG A 53 10.57 -2.04 3.30
CA ARG A 53 9.21 -1.73 3.78
C ARG A 53 9.16 -1.67 5.31
N GLY A 54 10.24 -1.25 5.97
CA GLY A 54 10.32 -1.18 7.43
C GLY A 54 9.13 -0.46 8.08
N SER A 55 8.66 0.65 7.48
CA SER A 55 7.48 1.38 7.96
C SER A 55 6.18 0.57 7.90
N ASN A 56 6.01 -0.27 6.89
CA ASN A 56 4.83 -1.11 6.74
C ASN A 56 4.81 -2.22 7.79
N GLU A 57 5.96 -2.85 8.05
CA GLU A 57 6.07 -3.87 9.11
C GLU A 57 5.85 -3.27 10.49
N ASN A 58 6.40 -2.08 10.76
CA ASN A 58 6.14 -1.35 12.00
C ASN A 58 4.65 -1.00 12.16
N GLY A 59 4.03 -0.45 11.12
CA GLY A 59 2.59 -0.13 11.12
C GLY A 59 1.72 -1.36 11.34
N ASN A 60 2.04 -2.48 10.69
CA ASN A 60 1.36 -3.75 10.91
C ASN A 60 1.53 -4.28 12.34
N GLY A 61 2.69 -4.05 12.95
CA GLY A 61 2.94 -4.37 14.36
C GLY A 61 1.99 -3.60 15.28
N LEU A 62 1.93 -2.28 15.12
CA LEU A 62 1.03 -1.41 15.88
C LEU A 62 -0.43 -1.82 15.70
N LEU A 63 -0.87 -2.08 14.46
CA LEU A 63 -2.24 -2.53 14.20
C LEU A 63 -2.58 -3.84 14.93
N ARG A 64 -1.61 -4.77 15.04
CA ARG A 64 -1.82 -6.07 15.71
C ARG A 64 -1.81 -5.98 17.23
N GLU A 65 -1.26 -4.92 17.79
CA GLU A 65 -1.36 -4.62 19.23
C GLU A 65 -2.82 -4.32 19.62
N PHE A 66 -3.54 -3.58 18.77
CA PHE A 66 -4.96 -3.27 18.98
C PHE A 66 -5.91 -4.32 18.41
N HIS A 67 -5.52 -5.00 17.33
CA HIS A 67 -6.31 -6.03 16.66
C HIS A 67 -5.51 -7.32 16.49
N PRO A 68 -5.44 -8.16 17.54
CA PRO A 68 -4.73 -9.43 17.49
C PRO A 68 -5.23 -10.32 16.36
N LYS A 69 -4.31 -11.11 15.79
CA LYS A 69 -4.63 -12.01 14.68
C LYS A 69 -5.64 -13.07 15.12
N GLY A 70 -6.74 -13.23 14.40
CA GLY A 70 -7.79 -14.21 14.72
C GLY A 70 -8.90 -13.69 15.64
N THR A 71 -8.90 -12.40 15.96
CA THR A 71 -10.07 -11.74 16.58
C THR A 71 -11.18 -11.66 15.54
N LYS A 72 -12.41 -12.06 15.90
CA LYS A 72 -13.58 -12.06 15.02
C LYS A 72 -14.13 -10.66 14.80
#